data_AF-A0A537YTF8-F1
#
_entry.id   AF-A0A537YTF8-F1
#
_cell.length_a   1.000
_cell.length_b   1.000
_cell.length_c   1.000
_cell.angle_alpha   90.00
_cell.angle_beta   90.00
_cell.angle_gamma   90.00
#
_symmetry.space_group_name_H-M   'P 1'
#
loop_
_entity.id
_entity.type
_entity.pdbx_description
1 polymer ?
#
loop_
_entity_poly.entity_id
_entity_poly.type
_entity_poly.pdbx_seq_one_letter_code
_entity_poly.pdbx_strand_id
1 'polypeptide(L)'
;DYCSHAPDRLLGMAAIPINTPERAAEEIRFAAAQPGLAGGYIPLFPPEGDYGDEKWNPIWEAFRAADMPIGLHVGGRRPGTPAVNIYESAPRFMTGLVMSKLTMAESVGELIHGLVMQRYPELRFISVEGQIGWISFFLYYADHLWEKHRYWTKSELTEPPSFYFQRQVWATFMEDPVGLRERHHIGIDRIMWASDYPHSETTWPNSKSLTDEWFGPYGDDDKTKILWKNCAELFGLL
;
A
#
# COMPACT_ATOMS: atom_id res chain seq x y z
N ASP A 1 -4.25 -18.86 14.52
CA ASP A 1 -3.58 -20.16 14.34
C ASP A 1 -2.19 -20.03 13.71
N TYR A 2 -2.05 -19.46 12.50
CA TYR A 2 -0.71 -19.29 11.90
C TYR A 2 0.23 -18.43 12.77
N CYS A 3 -0.18 -17.20 13.12
CA CYS A 3 0.67 -16.26 13.85
C CYS A 3 1.05 -16.74 15.27
N SER A 4 0.27 -17.63 15.89
CA SER A 4 0.58 -18.18 17.22
C SER A 4 1.81 -19.11 17.24
N HIS A 5 2.35 -19.49 16.08
CA HIS A 5 3.60 -20.25 16.01
C HIS A 5 4.83 -19.39 16.35
N ALA A 6 4.74 -18.06 16.21
CA ALA A 6 5.79 -17.12 16.60
C ALA A 6 5.17 -15.74 16.88
N PRO A 7 4.41 -15.59 17.98
CA PRO A 7 3.59 -14.39 18.25
C PRO A 7 4.42 -13.10 18.41
N ASP A 8 5.68 -13.22 18.82
CA ASP A 8 6.60 -12.07 18.94
C ASP A 8 7.23 -11.65 17.60
N ARG A 9 6.91 -12.35 16.50
CA ARG A 9 7.50 -12.15 15.17
C ARG A 9 6.49 -12.12 14.03
N LEU A 10 5.33 -12.74 14.21
CA LEU A 10 4.28 -12.87 13.20
C LEU A 10 3.08 -12.01 13.58
N LEU A 11 2.80 -11.04 12.72
CA LEU A 11 1.60 -10.21 12.76
C LEU A 11 0.74 -10.55 11.55
N GLY A 12 -0.53 -10.85 11.80
CA GLY A 12 -1.49 -11.17 10.77
C GLY A 12 -2.16 -9.91 10.21
N MET A 13 -2.41 -9.92 8.90
CA MET A 13 -3.28 -8.97 8.24
C MET A 13 -4.61 -9.66 7.92
N ALA A 14 -5.71 -9.13 8.41
CA ALA A 14 -7.04 -9.68 8.16
C ALA A 14 -7.44 -9.48 6.70
N ALA A 15 -7.93 -10.55 6.05
CA ALA A 15 -8.54 -10.44 4.73
C ALA A 15 -9.95 -9.85 4.87
N ILE A 16 -10.16 -8.62 4.43
CA ILE A 16 -11.46 -7.97 4.59
C ILE A 16 -12.32 -8.20 3.33
N PRO A 17 -13.46 -8.91 3.43
CA PRO A 17 -14.35 -9.14 2.30
C PRO A 17 -15.13 -7.86 1.98
N ILE A 18 -14.94 -7.33 0.79
CA ILE A 18 -15.57 -6.07 0.35
C ILE A 18 -16.86 -6.27 -0.46
N ASN A 19 -17.58 -7.38 -0.27
CA ASN A 19 -18.83 -7.62 -1.00
C ASN A 19 -19.91 -6.56 -0.68
N THR A 20 -19.96 -6.12 0.57
CA THR A 20 -20.85 -5.05 1.04
C THR A 20 -20.11 -4.24 2.11
N PRO A 21 -20.27 -2.91 2.16
CA PRO A 21 -19.63 -2.07 3.17
C PRO A 21 -19.89 -2.50 4.62
N GLU A 22 -21.11 -2.96 4.91
CA GLU A 22 -21.54 -3.33 6.27
C GLU A 22 -20.80 -4.57 6.77
N ARG A 23 -20.75 -5.62 5.94
CA ARG A 23 -19.99 -6.86 6.26
C ARG A 23 -18.50 -6.61 6.36
N ALA A 24 -17.94 -5.77 5.49
CA ALA A 24 -16.54 -5.37 5.59
C ALA A 24 -16.26 -4.69 6.94
N ALA A 25 -17.12 -3.77 7.35
CA ALA A 25 -17.01 -3.09 8.64
C ALA A 25 -17.17 -4.05 9.84
N GLU A 26 -18.05 -5.06 9.75
CA GLU A 26 -18.18 -6.12 10.75
C GLU A 26 -16.90 -6.96 10.85
N GLU A 27 -16.33 -7.37 9.72
CA GLU A 27 -15.08 -8.14 9.69
C GLU A 27 -13.91 -7.35 10.26
N ILE A 28 -13.81 -6.05 9.96
CA ILE A 28 -12.77 -5.18 10.55
C ILE A 28 -12.89 -5.14 12.07
N ARG A 29 -14.10 -4.98 12.61
CA ARG A 29 -14.35 -5.01 14.07
C ARG A 29 -14.03 -6.37 14.67
N PHE A 30 -14.40 -7.45 13.99
CA PHE A 30 -14.07 -8.81 14.42
C PHE A 30 -12.55 -9.01 14.47
N ALA A 31 -11.84 -8.61 13.43
CA ALA A 31 -10.38 -8.70 13.32
C ALA A 31 -9.68 -7.89 14.42
N ALA A 32 -10.18 -6.69 14.74
CA ALA A 32 -9.66 -5.85 15.81
C ALA A 32 -9.69 -6.52 17.19
N ALA A 33 -10.62 -7.45 17.40
CA ALA A 33 -10.76 -8.19 18.64
C ALA A 33 -9.91 -9.49 18.68
N GLN A 34 -9.25 -9.86 17.57
CA GLN A 34 -8.46 -11.08 17.51
C GLN A 34 -6.99 -10.85 17.91
N PRO A 35 -6.42 -11.70 18.76
CA PRO A 35 -5.01 -11.61 19.10
C PRO A 35 -4.14 -11.93 17.87
N GLY A 36 -3.09 -11.13 17.69
CA GLY A 36 -2.09 -11.32 16.62
C GLY A 36 -2.51 -10.80 15.25
N LEU A 37 -3.69 -10.19 15.10
CA LEU A 37 -4.01 -9.39 13.92
C LEU A 37 -3.63 -7.93 14.18
N ALA A 38 -2.85 -7.36 13.27
CA ALA A 38 -2.27 -6.02 13.41
C ALA A 38 -2.73 -5.04 12.32
N GLY A 39 -3.60 -5.49 11.42
CA GLY A 39 -4.11 -4.70 10.32
C GLY A 39 -5.12 -5.48 9.49
N GLY A 40 -5.63 -4.86 8.44
CA GLY A 40 -6.47 -5.52 7.44
C GLY A 40 -6.00 -5.19 6.04
N TYR A 41 -6.30 -6.05 5.06
CA TYR A 41 -6.10 -5.71 3.66
C TYR A 41 -7.44 -5.71 2.92
N ILE A 42 -7.56 -4.79 1.96
CA ILE A 42 -8.68 -4.70 1.04
C ILE A 42 -8.17 -4.81 -0.41
N PRO A 43 -8.98 -5.31 -1.34
CA PRO A 43 -8.67 -5.23 -2.77
C PRO A 43 -8.42 -3.78 -3.23
N LEU A 44 -7.57 -3.60 -4.25
CA LEU A 44 -7.21 -2.29 -4.80
C LEU A 44 -8.41 -1.45 -5.25
N PHE A 45 -9.49 -2.09 -5.67
CA PHE A 45 -10.71 -1.46 -6.17
C PHE A 45 -11.95 -2.12 -5.54
N PRO A 46 -13.02 -1.36 -5.27
CA PRO A 46 -14.28 -1.93 -4.85
C PRO A 46 -14.93 -2.74 -5.98
N PRO A 47 -15.91 -3.62 -5.69
CA PRO A 47 -16.63 -4.36 -6.72
C PRO A 47 -17.37 -3.46 -7.72
N GLU A 48 -17.82 -2.29 -7.26
CA GLU A 48 -18.54 -1.29 -8.06
C GLU A 48 -18.25 0.12 -7.56
N GLY A 49 -18.11 1.07 -8.50
CA GLY A 49 -17.86 2.48 -8.22
C GLY A 49 -16.46 2.71 -7.67
N ASP A 50 -16.34 3.69 -6.77
CA ASP A 50 -15.07 4.15 -6.22
C ASP A 50 -15.10 4.07 -4.69
N TYR A 51 -13.94 3.82 -4.09
CA TYR A 51 -13.79 3.79 -2.62
C TYR A 51 -14.07 5.15 -1.95
N GLY A 52 -14.09 6.22 -2.73
CA GLY A 52 -14.49 7.56 -2.31
C GLY A 52 -16.00 7.69 -2.03
N ASP A 53 -16.84 6.83 -2.60
CA ASP A 53 -18.30 6.88 -2.43
C ASP A 53 -18.69 6.76 -0.94
N GLU A 54 -19.69 7.53 -0.51
CA GLU A 54 -20.16 7.53 0.88
C GLU A 54 -20.62 6.15 1.36
N LYS A 55 -21.07 5.28 0.45
CA LYS A 55 -21.44 3.90 0.76
C LYS A 55 -20.29 3.13 1.41
N TRP A 56 -19.03 3.48 1.12
CA TRP A 56 -17.85 2.84 1.71
C TRP A 56 -17.40 3.46 3.04
N ASN A 57 -17.96 4.60 3.46
CA ASN A 57 -17.63 5.21 4.76
C ASN A 57 -17.66 4.24 5.96
N PRO A 58 -18.57 3.24 6.05
CA PRO A 58 -18.55 2.27 7.13
C PRO A 58 -17.22 1.52 7.29
N ILE A 59 -16.48 1.25 6.20
CA ILE A 59 -15.19 0.54 6.29
C ILE A 59 -14.10 1.47 6.82
N TRP A 60 -14.10 2.73 6.39
CA TRP A 60 -13.15 3.74 6.85
C TRP A 60 -13.34 4.06 8.33
N GLU A 61 -14.59 4.21 8.76
CA GLU A 61 -14.92 4.38 10.18
C GLU A 61 -14.52 3.16 11.02
N ALA A 62 -14.70 1.94 10.49
CA ALA A 62 -14.29 0.73 11.17
C ALA A 62 -12.76 0.66 11.32
N PHE A 63 -12.00 0.94 10.26
CA PHE A 63 -10.53 0.97 10.33
C PHE A 63 -10.02 2.09 11.25
N ARG A 64 -10.64 3.27 11.22
CA ARG A 64 -10.31 4.39 12.11
C ARG A 64 -10.55 4.01 13.57
N ALA A 65 -11.70 3.41 13.88
CA ALA A 65 -12.03 2.98 15.23
C ALA A 65 -11.14 1.84 15.73
N ALA A 66 -10.69 0.97 14.83
CA ALA A 66 -9.81 -0.15 15.13
C ALA A 66 -8.32 0.25 15.23
N ASP A 67 -7.97 1.46 14.80
CA ASP A 67 -6.60 1.96 14.72
C ASP A 67 -5.63 0.98 14.02
N MET A 68 -6.11 0.40 12.91
CA MET A 68 -5.39 -0.61 12.15
C MET A 68 -4.92 -0.07 10.79
N PRO A 69 -3.67 -0.33 10.37
CA PRO A 69 -3.22 -0.06 9.01
C PRO A 69 -3.94 -0.94 7.97
N ILE A 70 -4.04 -0.40 6.76
CA ILE A 70 -4.81 -0.93 5.63
C ILE A 70 -3.85 -1.33 4.51
N GLY A 71 -3.71 -2.62 4.25
CA GLY A 71 -2.95 -3.15 3.12
C GLY A 71 -3.74 -3.03 1.81
N LEU A 72 -3.09 -2.49 0.79
CA LEU A 72 -3.48 -2.53 -0.62
C LEU A 72 -2.49 -3.47 -1.31
N HIS A 73 -2.89 -4.71 -1.57
CA HIS A 73 -2.00 -5.71 -2.15
C HIS A 73 -2.09 -5.72 -3.67
N VAL A 74 -0.93 -5.81 -4.32
CA VAL A 74 -0.84 -5.97 -5.77
C VAL A 74 -1.65 -7.20 -6.26
N GLY A 75 -2.04 -7.19 -7.53
CA GLY A 75 -2.79 -8.29 -8.15
C GLY A 75 -4.31 -8.06 -8.17
N GLY A 76 -4.81 -7.09 -7.41
CA GLY A 76 -6.16 -6.55 -7.59
C GLY A 76 -6.31 -5.89 -8.96
N ARG A 77 -7.44 -6.12 -9.62
CA ARG A 77 -7.80 -5.45 -10.88
C ARG A 77 -9.16 -4.80 -10.73
N ARG A 78 -9.38 -3.70 -11.44
CA ARG A 78 -10.70 -3.09 -11.49
C ARG A 78 -11.71 -4.11 -12.04
N PRO A 79 -12.85 -4.32 -11.37
CA PRO A 79 -13.91 -5.18 -11.88
C PRO A 79 -14.30 -4.83 -13.32
N GLY A 80 -14.60 -5.85 -14.12
CA GLY A 80 -14.91 -5.68 -15.54
C GLY A 80 -13.68 -5.46 -16.45
N THR A 81 -12.49 -5.23 -15.90
CA THR A 81 -11.24 -5.34 -16.68
C THR A 81 -11.12 -6.77 -17.20
N PRO A 82 -10.95 -7.00 -18.52
CA PRO A 82 -10.82 -8.34 -19.04
C PRO A 82 -9.76 -9.10 -18.24
N ALA A 83 -10.19 -10.22 -17.64
CA ALA A 83 -9.30 -11.14 -16.97
C ALA A 83 -8.48 -11.84 -18.05
N VAL A 84 -7.49 -11.14 -18.59
CA VAL A 84 -6.43 -11.77 -19.36
C VAL A 84 -5.73 -12.66 -18.35
N ASN A 85 -5.92 -13.98 -18.47
CA ASN A 85 -5.20 -14.90 -17.62
C ASN A 85 -3.71 -14.71 -17.92
N ILE A 86 -3.03 -14.01 -17.01
CA ILE A 86 -1.63 -13.66 -17.18
C ILE A 86 -0.76 -14.92 -17.26
N TYR A 87 -1.25 -16.04 -16.72
CA TYR A 87 -0.59 -17.34 -16.74
C TYR A 87 -0.72 -18.08 -18.08
N GLU A 88 -1.42 -17.53 -19.09
CA GLU A 88 -1.53 -18.15 -20.42
C GLU A 88 -0.20 -18.19 -21.18
N SER A 89 0.71 -17.26 -20.93
CA SER A 89 2.03 -17.24 -21.56
C SER A 89 3.04 -16.40 -20.80
N ALA A 90 4.32 -16.70 -20.97
CA ALA A 90 5.40 -15.93 -20.35
C ALA A 90 5.34 -14.42 -20.70
N PRO A 91 5.13 -13.99 -21.97
CA PRO A 91 4.98 -12.57 -22.27
C PRO A 91 3.82 -11.88 -21.52
N ARG A 92 2.69 -12.56 -21.35
CA ARG A 92 1.53 -12.03 -20.60
C ARG A 92 1.81 -11.96 -19.11
N PHE A 93 2.45 -12.99 -18.56
CA PHE A 93 2.84 -13.04 -17.16
C PHE A 93 3.83 -11.93 -16.83
N MET A 94 4.92 -11.83 -17.58
CA MET A 94 5.96 -10.82 -17.35
C MET A 94 5.44 -9.39 -17.54
N THR A 95 4.62 -9.14 -18.56
CA THR A 95 3.98 -7.81 -18.73
C THR A 95 3.01 -7.53 -17.59
N GLY A 96 2.19 -8.50 -17.21
CA GLY A 96 1.21 -8.37 -16.14
C GLY A 96 1.86 -8.08 -14.78
N LEU A 97 2.98 -8.73 -14.47
CA LEU A 97 3.74 -8.47 -13.24
C LEU A 97 4.27 -7.05 -13.15
N VAL A 98 4.83 -6.51 -14.25
CA VAL A 98 5.30 -5.11 -14.26
C VAL A 98 4.13 -4.14 -14.11
N MET A 99 3.05 -4.36 -14.88
CA MET A 99 1.90 -3.45 -14.88
C MET A 99 1.13 -3.46 -13.57
N SER A 100 1.11 -4.59 -12.85
CA SER A 100 0.42 -4.68 -11.56
C SER A 100 0.99 -3.72 -10.52
N LYS A 101 2.31 -3.46 -10.56
CA LYS A 101 2.99 -2.47 -9.70
C LYS A 101 2.51 -1.05 -10.01
N LEU A 102 2.33 -0.72 -11.29
CA LEU A 102 1.83 0.59 -11.73
C LEU A 102 0.34 0.79 -11.43
N THR A 103 -0.47 -0.28 -11.42
CA THR A 103 -1.88 -0.22 -10.98
C THR A 103 -2.02 0.25 -9.54
N MET A 104 -0.98 0.13 -8.71
CA MET A 104 -0.97 0.70 -7.37
C MET A 104 -1.13 2.23 -7.38
N ALA A 105 -0.50 2.91 -8.33
CA ALA A 105 -0.61 4.36 -8.48
C ALA A 105 -2.07 4.80 -8.75
N GLU A 106 -2.80 4.00 -9.52
CA GLU A 106 -4.23 4.22 -9.79
C GLU A 106 -5.05 4.11 -8.50
N SER A 107 -4.89 3.00 -7.76
CA SER A 107 -5.62 2.77 -6.50
C SER A 107 -5.34 3.86 -5.45
N VAL A 108 -4.07 4.24 -5.26
CA VAL A 108 -3.68 5.33 -4.35
C VAL A 108 -4.26 6.66 -4.84
N GLY A 109 -4.21 6.94 -6.13
CA GLY A 109 -4.80 8.13 -6.74
C GLY A 109 -6.31 8.23 -6.50
N GLU A 110 -7.05 7.12 -6.59
CA GLU A 110 -8.49 7.09 -6.31
C GLU A 110 -8.83 7.36 -4.85
N LEU A 111 -8.04 6.84 -3.91
CA LEU A 111 -8.26 7.13 -2.49
C LEU A 111 -8.00 8.61 -2.17
N ILE A 112 -7.01 9.22 -2.84
CA ILE A 112 -6.74 10.66 -2.72
C ILE A 112 -7.89 11.45 -3.35
N HIS A 113 -8.14 11.28 -4.65
CA HIS A 113 -9.13 12.08 -5.38
C HIS A 113 -10.58 11.79 -4.97
N GLY A 114 -10.87 10.60 -4.44
CA GLY A 114 -12.14 10.25 -3.77
C GLY A 114 -12.29 10.82 -2.37
N LEU A 115 -11.34 11.66 -1.94
CA LEU A 115 -11.28 12.38 -0.66
C LEU A 115 -11.22 11.46 0.57
N VAL A 116 -10.94 10.16 0.43
CA VAL A 116 -10.86 9.24 1.57
C VAL A 116 -9.77 9.68 2.53
N MET A 117 -8.57 9.94 2.02
CA MET A 117 -7.44 10.39 2.85
C MET A 117 -7.71 11.77 3.46
N GLN A 118 -8.46 12.65 2.78
CA GLN A 118 -8.85 13.94 3.34
C GLN A 118 -9.85 13.79 4.49
N ARG A 119 -10.88 12.96 4.33
CA ARG A 119 -11.94 12.74 5.35
C ARG A 119 -11.43 11.97 6.57
N TYR A 120 -10.46 11.08 6.38
CA TYR A 120 -9.94 10.20 7.42
C TYR A 120 -8.42 10.34 7.57
N PRO A 121 -7.92 11.46 8.11
CA PRO A 121 -6.48 11.76 8.16
C PRO A 121 -5.66 10.80 9.03
N GLU A 122 -6.29 10.01 9.90
CA GLU A 122 -5.65 9.05 10.81
C GLU A 122 -5.41 7.68 10.17
N LEU A 123 -6.06 7.38 9.04
CA LEU A 123 -5.89 6.10 8.37
C LEU A 123 -4.48 5.97 7.80
N ARG A 124 -3.94 4.76 7.89
CA ARG A 124 -2.60 4.40 7.42
C ARG A 124 -2.72 3.33 6.34
N PHE A 125 -2.34 3.65 5.12
CA PHE A 125 -2.40 2.76 3.96
C PHE A 125 -1.02 2.18 3.67
N ILE A 126 -0.96 0.94 3.20
CA ILE A 126 0.26 0.25 2.79
C ILE A 126 0.10 -0.23 1.35
N SER A 127 0.89 0.30 0.44
CA SER A 127 1.12 -0.26 -0.90
C SER A 127 1.98 -1.53 -0.74
N VAL A 128 1.33 -2.69 -0.73
CA VAL A 128 1.98 -4.00 -0.52
C VAL A 128 2.40 -4.60 -1.86
N GLU A 129 3.67 -5.02 -1.94
CA GLU A 129 4.29 -5.63 -3.12
C GLU A 129 4.29 -4.71 -4.36
N GLY A 130 4.08 -3.40 -4.18
CA GLY A 130 3.88 -2.43 -5.25
C GLY A 130 5.14 -1.85 -5.88
N GLN A 131 6.32 -2.19 -5.35
CA GLN A 131 7.58 -1.48 -5.63
C GLN A 131 7.45 0.02 -5.32
N ILE A 132 8.53 0.78 -5.50
CA ILE A 132 8.58 2.18 -5.03
C ILE A 132 9.04 3.18 -6.11
N GLY A 133 9.67 2.73 -7.20
CA GLY A 133 10.22 3.59 -8.25
C GLY A 133 9.19 4.43 -8.99
N TRP A 134 7.92 4.00 -9.04
CA TRP A 134 6.84 4.78 -9.65
C TRP A 134 6.41 5.99 -8.80
N ILE A 135 6.67 5.95 -7.49
CA ILE A 135 6.10 6.91 -6.53
C ILE A 135 6.62 8.31 -6.79
N SER A 136 7.92 8.50 -7.04
CA SER A 136 8.46 9.84 -7.32
C SER A 136 7.81 10.49 -8.54
N PHE A 137 7.58 9.72 -9.60
CA PHE A 137 6.85 10.20 -10.78
C PHE A 137 5.40 10.54 -10.42
N PHE A 138 4.71 9.64 -9.70
CA PHE A 138 3.33 9.84 -9.28
C PHE A 138 3.16 11.11 -8.43
N LEU A 139 4.00 11.32 -7.41
CA LEU A 139 3.92 12.49 -6.53
C LEU A 139 4.08 13.79 -7.31
N TYR A 140 5.12 13.87 -8.14
CA TYR A 140 5.35 15.04 -8.99
C TYR A 140 4.17 15.30 -9.93
N TYR A 141 3.75 14.26 -10.66
CA TYR A 141 2.79 14.43 -11.73
C TYR A 141 1.35 14.60 -11.23
N ALA A 142 0.99 13.97 -10.11
CA ALA A 142 -0.32 14.15 -9.48
C ALA A 142 -0.50 15.59 -8.98
N ASP A 143 0.51 16.17 -8.33
CA ASP A 143 0.49 17.58 -7.93
C ASP A 143 0.38 18.50 -9.14
N HIS A 144 1.21 18.26 -10.16
CA HIS A 144 1.17 19.05 -11.39
C HIS A 144 -0.21 19.02 -12.05
N LEU A 145 -0.81 17.84 -12.20
CA LEU A 145 -2.15 17.71 -12.78
C LEU A 145 -3.20 18.36 -11.90
N TRP A 146 -3.15 18.16 -10.58
CA TRP A 146 -4.09 18.79 -9.67
C TRP A 146 -4.04 20.32 -9.80
N GLU A 147 -2.87 20.95 -9.81
CA GLU A 147 -2.74 22.40 -10.02
C GLU A 147 -3.35 22.88 -11.34
N LYS A 148 -3.16 22.12 -12.43
CA LYS A 148 -3.66 22.48 -13.76
C LYS A 148 -5.16 22.26 -13.91
N HIS A 149 -5.71 21.24 -13.25
CA HIS A 149 -7.07 20.77 -13.52
C HIS A 149 -8.08 21.06 -12.41
N ARG A 150 -7.65 21.33 -11.16
CA ARG A 150 -8.55 21.42 -9.98
C ARG A 150 -9.74 22.37 -10.11
N TYR A 151 -9.57 23.50 -10.79
CA TYR A 151 -10.65 24.51 -10.89
C TYR A 151 -11.78 24.08 -11.82
N TRP A 152 -11.48 23.45 -12.97
CA TRP A 152 -12.52 23.03 -13.91
C TRP A 152 -13.09 21.66 -13.56
N THR A 153 -12.29 20.77 -12.96
CA THR A 153 -12.79 19.50 -12.40
C THR A 153 -13.57 19.70 -11.11
N LYS A 154 -13.53 20.91 -10.52
CA LYS A 154 -14.12 21.24 -9.22
C LYS A 154 -13.62 20.30 -8.13
N SER A 155 -12.31 20.00 -8.15
CA SER A 155 -11.68 19.18 -7.12
C SER A 155 -11.88 19.81 -5.74
N GLU A 156 -12.30 18.99 -4.78
CA GLU A 156 -12.53 19.39 -3.39
C GLU A 156 -11.33 19.10 -2.47
N LEU A 157 -10.20 18.68 -3.05
CA LEU A 157 -8.95 18.55 -2.30
C LEU A 157 -8.47 19.92 -1.83
N THR A 158 -8.12 20.00 -0.55
CA THR A 158 -7.60 21.23 0.06
C THR A 158 -6.09 21.37 -0.07
N GLU A 159 -5.38 20.25 -0.25
CA GLU A 159 -3.93 20.17 -0.38
C GLU A 159 -3.52 19.44 -1.68
N PRO A 160 -2.26 19.52 -2.12
CA PRO A 160 -1.79 18.72 -3.25
C PRO A 160 -1.86 17.21 -2.97
N PRO A 161 -2.09 16.34 -3.98
CA PRO A 161 -2.06 14.88 -3.82
C PRO A 161 -0.85 14.33 -3.04
N SER A 162 0.34 14.88 -3.26
CA SER A 162 1.57 14.46 -2.57
C SER A 162 1.48 14.65 -1.06
N PHE A 163 0.77 15.67 -0.58
CA PHE A 163 0.55 15.89 0.86
C PHE A 163 -0.16 14.71 1.51
N TYR A 164 -1.24 14.20 0.89
CA TYR A 164 -1.99 13.06 1.43
C TYR A 164 -1.17 11.78 1.39
N PHE A 165 -0.43 11.55 0.31
CA PHE A 165 0.50 10.42 0.22
C PHE A 165 1.53 10.47 1.36
N GLN A 166 2.22 11.61 1.50
CA GLN A 166 3.25 11.80 2.53
C GLN A 166 2.68 11.72 3.95
N ARG A 167 1.39 11.93 4.15
CA ARG A 167 0.76 11.80 5.47
C ARG A 167 0.40 10.36 5.81
N GLN A 168 -0.06 9.57 4.83
CA GLN A 168 -0.85 8.37 5.12
C GLN A 168 -0.47 7.11 4.34
N VAL A 169 0.50 7.15 3.41
CA VAL A 169 0.83 6.01 2.57
C VAL A 169 2.26 5.53 2.83
N TRP A 170 2.38 4.27 3.23
CA TRP A 170 3.63 3.52 3.25
C TRP A 170 3.68 2.60 2.04
N ALA A 171 4.87 2.32 1.51
CA ALA A 171 5.05 1.46 0.36
C ALA A 171 6.15 0.42 0.61
N THR A 172 5.89 -0.80 0.15
CA THR A 172 6.83 -1.91 0.26
C THR A 172 7.52 -2.21 -1.07
N PHE A 173 8.75 -2.68 -0.99
CA PHE A 173 9.54 -3.14 -2.14
C PHE A 173 10.38 -4.35 -1.76
N MET A 174 10.77 -5.13 -2.77
CA MET A 174 11.69 -6.26 -2.61
C MET A 174 13.08 -5.86 -3.09
N GLU A 175 13.19 -5.56 -4.39
CA GLU A 175 14.37 -5.07 -5.08
C GLU A 175 13.94 -3.96 -6.05
N ASP A 176 14.40 -2.74 -5.79
CA ASP A 176 14.05 -1.58 -6.62
C ASP A 176 15.15 -0.51 -6.56
N PRO A 177 16.25 -0.68 -7.33
CA PRO A 177 17.36 0.28 -7.34
C PRO A 177 16.94 1.67 -7.85
N VAL A 178 15.88 1.75 -8.69
CA VAL A 178 15.33 3.02 -9.14
C VAL A 178 14.67 3.74 -7.97
N GLY A 179 13.81 3.05 -7.23
CA GLY A 179 13.17 3.58 -6.04
C GLY A 179 14.13 3.96 -4.93
N LEU A 180 15.15 3.15 -4.66
CA LEU A 180 16.18 3.47 -3.66
C LEU A 180 16.95 4.74 -4.02
N ARG A 181 17.26 4.96 -5.30
CA ARG A 181 17.89 6.21 -5.74
C ARG A 181 17.00 7.42 -5.43
N GLU A 182 15.70 7.29 -5.60
CA GLU A 182 14.72 8.36 -5.42
C GLU A 182 14.12 8.45 -4.00
N ARG A 183 14.60 7.65 -3.04
CA ARG A 183 14.01 7.47 -1.70
C ARG A 183 13.68 8.75 -0.93
N HIS A 184 14.47 9.81 -1.09
CA HIS A 184 14.19 11.09 -0.42
C HIS A 184 13.05 11.87 -1.08
N HIS A 185 12.87 11.73 -2.41
CA HIS A 185 11.71 12.28 -3.11
C HIS A 185 10.43 11.52 -2.78
N ILE A 186 10.54 10.20 -2.59
CA ILE A 186 9.44 9.33 -2.15
C ILE A 186 9.02 9.64 -0.71
N GLY A 187 9.96 10.10 0.12
CA GLY A 187 9.78 10.23 1.56
C GLY A 187 10.31 8.99 2.26
N ILE A 188 11.50 9.11 2.86
CA ILE A 188 12.21 7.96 3.42
C ILE A 188 11.44 7.26 4.53
N ASP A 189 10.64 8.00 5.29
CA ASP A 189 9.80 7.51 6.38
C ASP A 189 8.51 6.80 5.89
N ARG A 190 8.37 6.65 4.56
CA ARG A 190 7.24 5.97 3.89
C ARG A 190 7.65 4.70 3.17
N ILE A 191 8.93 4.34 3.19
CA ILE A 191 9.45 3.16 2.49
C ILE A 191 9.69 2.03 3.49
N MET A 192 9.26 0.83 3.17
CA MET A 192 9.52 -0.38 3.96
C MET A 192 10.05 -1.48 3.05
N TRP A 193 11.08 -2.19 3.47
CA TRP A 193 11.50 -3.39 2.76
C TRP A 193 10.62 -4.60 3.12
N ALA A 194 10.32 -5.44 2.14
CA ALA A 194 9.60 -6.70 2.33
C ALA A 194 10.26 -7.81 1.52
N SER A 195 10.34 -9.02 2.09
CA SER A 195 10.95 -10.16 1.39
C SER A 195 10.03 -10.81 0.36
N ASP A 196 8.71 -10.66 0.50
CA ASP A 196 7.67 -11.33 -0.30
C ASP A 196 7.82 -12.87 -0.38
N TYR A 197 8.26 -13.48 0.72
CA TYR A 197 8.36 -14.94 0.80
C TYR A 197 6.95 -15.58 0.75
N PRO A 198 6.71 -16.64 -0.06
CA PRO A 198 7.68 -17.43 -0.83
C PRO A 198 7.62 -17.22 -2.36
N HIS A 199 7.17 -16.05 -2.85
CA HIS A 199 7.01 -15.80 -4.28
C HIS A 199 8.35 -15.87 -5.05
N SER A 200 8.29 -16.03 -6.37
CA SER A 200 9.49 -16.08 -7.22
C SER A 200 10.28 -14.75 -7.24
N GLU A 201 9.63 -13.62 -6.94
CA GLU A 201 10.26 -12.30 -6.80
C GLU A 201 10.94 -12.11 -5.42
N THR A 202 10.83 -13.11 -4.53
CA THR A 202 11.40 -13.04 -3.20
C THR A 202 12.91 -12.88 -3.22
N THR A 203 13.43 -12.22 -2.19
CA THR A 203 14.87 -12.13 -1.93
C THR A 203 15.41 -13.31 -1.12
N TRP A 204 14.53 -14.20 -0.64
CA TRP A 204 14.93 -15.39 0.11
C TRP A 204 15.71 -16.38 -0.78
N PRO A 205 16.80 -17.02 -0.28
CA PRO A 205 17.37 -16.95 1.06
C PRO A 205 18.46 -15.88 1.25
N ASN A 206 18.65 -15.00 0.27
CA ASN A 206 19.78 -14.07 0.20
C ASN A 206 19.43 -12.65 0.69
N SER A 207 18.28 -12.45 1.34
CA SER A 207 17.76 -11.14 1.74
C SER A 207 18.80 -10.28 2.47
N LYS A 208 19.58 -10.88 3.39
CA LYS A 208 20.60 -10.14 4.14
C LYS A 208 21.73 -9.63 3.25
N SER A 209 22.31 -10.48 2.41
CA SER A 209 23.43 -10.07 1.55
C SER A 209 22.99 -9.04 0.51
N LEU A 210 21.80 -9.22 -0.06
CA LEU A 210 21.24 -8.28 -1.04
C LEU A 210 20.95 -6.91 -0.42
N THR A 211 20.31 -6.87 0.74
CA THR A 211 20.06 -5.59 1.45
C THR A 211 21.35 -4.94 1.95
N ASP A 212 22.37 -5.71 2.35
CA ASP A 212 23.69 -5.14 2.66
C ASP A 212 24.34 -4.50 1.43
N GLU A 213 24.23 -5.12 0.25
CA GLU A 213 24.73 -4.61 -1.02
C GLU A 213 24.00 -3.34 -1.48
N TRP A 214 22.67 -3.38 -1.56
CA TRP A 214 21.86 -2.28 -2.09
C TRP A 214 21.96 -1.01 -1.25
N PHE A 215 22.12 -1.15 0.07
CA PHE A 215 22.22 -0.03 1.01
C PHE A 215 23.65 0.44 1.27
N GLY A 216 24.67 -0.27 0.78
CA GLY A 216 26.08 0.14 0.90
C GLY A 216 26.33 1.61 0.52
N PRO A 217 25.71 2.16 -0.55
CA PRO A 217 25.86 3.56 -0.92
C PRO A 217 25.04 4.58 -0.11
N TYR A 218 24.08 4.16 0.74
CA TYR A 218 23.06 5.04 1.31
C TYR A 218 23.21 5.30 2.83
N GLY A 219 24.17 4.66 3.49
CA GLY A 219 24.44 4.86 4.90
C GLY A 219 23.49 4.12 5.85
N ASP A 220 23.88 4.05 7.13
CA ASP A 220 23.19 3.21 8.12
C ASP A 220 21.83 3.76 8.58
N ASP A 221 21.64 5.08 8.54
CA ASP A 221 20.37 5.70 8.96
C ASP A 221 19.24 5.38 7.98
N ASP A 222 19.48 5.55 6.68
CA ASP A 222 18.52 5.23 5.62
C ASP A 222 18.18 3.74 5.63
N LYS A 223 19.22 2.91 5.76
CA LYS A 223 19.10 1.46 5.90
C LYS A 223 18.24 1.07 7.11
N THR A 224 18.49 1.68 8.26
CA THR A 224 17.75 1.41 9.50
C THR A 224 16.28 1.77 9.37
N LYS A 225 15.99 2.96 8.83
CA LYS A 225 14.61 3.41 8.56
C LYS A 225 13.87 2.43 7.66
N ILE A 226 14.44 2.16 6.50
CA ILE A 226 13.76 1.40 5.45
C ILE A 226 13.67 -0.10 5.78
N LEU A 227 14.71 -0.70 6.37
CA LEU A 227 14.72 -2.16 6.60
C LEU A 227 13.86 -2.61 7.77
N TRP A 228 13.64 -1.76 8.79
CA TRP A 228 12.83 -2.20 9.94
C TRP A 228 12.13 -1.08 10.72
N LYS A 229 12.76 0.09 10.91
CA LYS A 229 12.24 1.09 11.86
C LYS A 229 10.90 1.68 11.41
N ASN A 230 10.73 2.00 10.13
CA ASN A 230 9.45 2.51 9.61
C ASN A 230 8.31 1.50 9.81
N CYS A 231 8.58 0.21 9.63
CA CYS A 231 7.62 -0.86 9.86
C CYS A 231 7.29 -0.99 11.35
N ALA A 232 8.31 -1.00 12.22
CA ALA A 232 8.12 -1.06 13.67
C ALA A 232 7.28 0.13 14.18
N GLU A 233 7.54 1.35 13.69
CA GLU A 233 6.73 2.53 14.02
C GLU A 233 5.29 2.40 13.54
N LEU A 234 5.08 1.99 12.29
CA LEU A 234 3.75 1.85 11.70
C LEU A 234 2.85 0.88 12.48
N PHE A 235 3.42 -0.22 12.95
CA PHE A 235 2.72 -1.28 13.69
C PHE A 235 2.84 -1.15 15.22
N GLY A 236 3.44 -0.08 15.75
CA GLY A 236 3.52 0.17 17.20
C GLY A 236 4.41 -0.81 17.97
N LEU A 237 5.54 -1.21 17.38
CA LEU A 237 6.48 -2.22 17.90
C LEU A 237 7.79 -1.62 18.46
N LEU A 238 7.85 -0.31 18.68
CA LEU A 238 9.00 0.36 19.30
C LEU A 238 8.93 0.38 20.83
#